data_AF-A0A117SMA2-F1
#
_entry.id   AF-A0A117SMA2-F1
#
_cell.length_a   1.000
_cell.length_b   1.000
_cell.length_c   1.000
_cell.angle_alpha   90.00
_cell.angle_beta   90.00
_cell.angle_gamma   90.00
#
_symmetry.space_group_name_H-M   'P 1'
#
loop_
_entity.id
_entity.type
_entity.pdbx_description
1 polymer ?
#
loop_
_entity_poly.entity_id
_entity_poly.type
_entity_poly.pdbx_seq_one_letter_code
_entity_poly.pdbx_strand_id
1 'polypeptide(L)'
;MFVAGIIDGDGTVQYIYNKNNKSGYVYVEIAVCKACPKKFILDVLRDTIAERFGIVESIRSHKAENVLMFSGEDAVRLLRRVTRYMHHPIRRLRAELILAYYDGRISLEVFEKLYEPTKYKRGKPDIKRNHALEALTQAAPQTHTHGEKNNY
;
A
#
# COMPACT_ATOMS: atom_id res chain seq x y z
N MET A 1 -3.05 -8.16 -13.42
CA MET A 1 -1.78 -7.69 -14.03
C MET A 1 -0.63 -7.96 -13.06
N PHE A 2 0.49 -8.55 -13.51
CA PHE A 2 1.61 -9.00 -12.67
C PHE A 2 2.21 -7.92 -11.74
N VAL A 3 2.46 -6.71 -12.25
CA VAL A 3 3.04 -5.61 -11.46
C VAL A 3 2.18 -5.24 -10.25
N ALA A 4 0.84 -5.27 -10.38
CA ALA A 4 -0.06 -4.97 -9.26
C ALA A 4 0.08 -6.00 -8.13
N GLY A 5 0.23 -7.29 -8.47
CA GLY A 5 0.44 -8.35 -7.49
C GLY A 5 1.75 -8.19 -6.72
N ILE A 6 2.81 -7.75 -7.38
CA ILE A 6 4.09 -7.45 -6.71
C ILE A 6 3.96 -6.22 -5.81
N ILE A 7 3.30 -5.16 -6.31
CA ILE A 7 3.04 -3.97 -5.49
C ILE A 7 2.18 -4.32 -4.27
N ASP A 8 1.30 -5.31 -4.36
CA ASP A 8 0.46 -5.79 -3.24
C ASP A 8 1.22 -6.63 -2.21
N GLY A 9 2.21 -7.42 -2.64
CA GLY A 9 3.04 -8.24 -1.75
C GLY A 9 4.18 -7.42 -1.16
N ASP A 10 5.12 -7.04 -2.00
CA ASP A 10 6.43 -6.48 -1.61
C ASP A 10 6.54 -4.97 -1.84
N GLY A 11 5.52 -4.38 -2.45
CA GLY A 11 5.51 -2.94 -2.72
C GLY A 11 5.21 -2.05 -1.50
N THR A 12 5.40 -0.76 -1.71
CA THR A 12 4.91 0.29 -0.84
C THR A 12 4.29 1.38 -1.71
N VAL A 13 3.09 1.83 -1.33
CA VAL A 13 2.40 2.95 -1.96
C VAL A 13 2.13 3.99 -0.89
N GLN A 14 2.71 5.18 -1.02
CA GLN A 14 2.39 6.27 -0.11
C GLN A 14 2.46 7.66 -0.74
N TYR A 15 1.88 8.61 -0.01
CA TYR A 15 2.02 10.05 -0.20
C TYR A 15 2.89 10.63 0.92
N ILE A 16 3.98 11.30 0.55
CA ILE A 16 4.89 11.97 1.48
C ILE A 16 4.58 13.47 1.46
N TYR A 17 4.17 14.00 2.61
CA TYR A 17 3.94 15.43 2.80
C TYR A 17 5.21 16.10 3.35
N ASN A 18 5.69 17.13 2.64
CA ASN A 18 6.75 18.00 3.07
C ASN A 18 6.16 19.24 3.75
N LYS A 19 6.31 19.30 5.09
CA LYS A 19 5.82 20.42 5.90
C LYS A 19 6.48 21.76 5.58
N ASN A 20 7.75 21.75 5.13
CA ASN A 20 8.51 22.97 4.90
C ASN A 20 7.96 23.71 3.67
N ASN A 21 7.65 22.97 2.61
CA ASN A 21 7.19 23.54 1.34
C ASN A 21 5.68 23.40 1.13
N LYS A 22 4.94 22.93 2.14
CA LYS A 22 3.50 22.63 2.10
C LYS A 22 3.06 21.85 0.86
N SER A 23 3.94 21.00 0.36
CA SER A 23 3.73 20.20 -0.84
C SER A 23 3.91 18.73 -0.51
N GLY A 24 3.39 17.85 -1.34
CA GLY A 24 3.61 16.42 -1.19
C GLY A 24 3.73 15.72 -2.53
N TYR A 25 4.33 14.55 -2.50
CA TYR A 25 4.54 13.73 -3.68
C TYR A 25 4.16 12.28 -3.40
N VAL A 26 3.75 11.59 -4.46
CA VAL A 26 3.47 10.17 -4.42
C VAL A 26 4.76 9.40 -4.59
N TYR A 27 4.88 8.29 -3.91
CA TYR A 27 5.94 7.34 -4.16
C TYR A 27 5.39 5.91 -4.19
N VAL A 28 5.92 5.12 -5.12
CA VAL A 28 5.73 3.67 -5.19
C VAL A 28 7.11 3.03 -5.15
N GLU A 29 7.29 2.07 -4.26
CA GLU A 29 8.57 1.42 -4.03
C GLU A 29 8.42 -0.09 -4.06
N ILE A 30 9.38 -0.80 -4.62
CA ILE A 30 9.51 -2.25 -4.52
C ILE A 30 10.94 -2.54 -4.07
N ALA A 31 11.08 -3.09 -2.88
CA ALA A 31 12.37 -3.39 -2.27
C ALA A 31 12.63 -4.91 -2.28
N VAL A 32 13.85 -5.30 -2.62
CA VAL A 32 14.30 -6.69 -2.50
C VAL A 32 15.58 -6.76 -1.69
N CYS A 33 15.68 -7.79 -0.85
CA CYS A 33 16.89 -8.13 -0.10
C CYS A 33 18.13 -8.18 -1.01
N LYS A 34 19.18 -7.44 -0.65
CA LYS A 34 20.43 -7.35 -1.44
C LYS A 34 21.30 -8.60 -1.32
N ALA A 35 21.33 -9.22 -0.14
CA ALA A 35 22.07 -10.47 0.10
C ALA A 35 21.40 -11.68 -0.57
N CYS A 36 20.16 -11.51 -1.05
CA CYS A 36 19.38 -12.55 -1.70
C CYS A 36 19.54 -12.42 -3.22
N PRO A 37 19.56 -13.53 -4.00
CA PRO A 37 19.66 -13.50 -5.46
C PRO A 37 18.32 -13.10 -6.11
N LYS A 38 17.66 -12.04 -5.61
CA LYS A 38 16.33 -11.58 -6.02
C LYS A 38 16.36 -10.28 -6.83
N LYS A 39 17.54 -9.67 -7.04
CA LYS A 39 17.69 -8.42 -7.80
C LYS A 39 17.09 -8.52 -9.21
N PHE A 40 17.17 -9.68 -9.86
CA PHE A 40 16.62 -9.89 -11.21
C PHE A 40 15.12 -9.57 -11.30
N ILE A 41 14.36 -9.72 -10.21
CA ILE A 41 12.93 -9.35 -10.14
C ILE A 41 12.77 -7.85 -10.43
N LEU A 42 13.64 -7.00 -9.86
CA LEU A 42 13.60 -5.57 -10.11
C LEU A 42 14.02 -5.21 -11.53
N ASP A 43 15.00 -5.91 -12.09
CA ASP A 43 15.43 -5.71 -13.49
C ASP A 43 14.25 -6.03 -14.44
N VAL A 44 13.60 -7.18 -14.28
CA VAL A 44 12.42 -7.56 -15.08
C VAL A 44 11.27 -6.57 -14.91
N LEU A 45 11.01 -6.09 -13.68
CA LEU A 45 9.95 -5.12 -13.43
C LEU A 45 10.22 -3.77 -14.08
N ARG A 46 11.44 -3.25 -13.95
CA ARG A 46 11.87 -2.00 -14.57
C ARG A 46 11.63 -2.07 -16.07
N ASP A 47 12.12 -3.13 -16.71
CA ASP A 47 12.07 -3.26 -18.17
C ASP A 47 10.62 -3.46 -18.64
N THR A 48 9.84 -4.29 -17.94
CA THR A 48 8.40 -4.49 -18.23
C THR A 48 7.60 -3.19 -18.11
N ILE A 49 7.87 -2.36 -17.09
CA ILE A 49 7.18 -1.10 -16.86
C ILE A 49 7.59 -0.06 -17.90
N ALA A 50 8.87 0.00 -18.26
CA ALA A 50 9.37 0.86 -19.33
C ALA A 50 8.72 0.51 -20.67
N GLU A 51 8.72 -0.76 -21.07
CA GLU A 51 8.14 -1.22 -22.33
C GLU A 51 6.62 -1.01 -22.41
N ARG A 52 5.89 -1.34 -21.33
CA ARG A 52 4.42 -1.32 -21.37
C ARG A 52 3.83 0.06 -21.09
N PHE A 53 4.50 0.88 -20.27
CA PHE A 53 3.94 2.14 -19.78
C PHE A 53 4.76 3.37 -20.14
N GLY A 54 5.97 3.20 -20.70
CA GLY A 54 6.86 4.31 -21.00
C GLY A 54 7.27 5.08 -19.75
N ILE A 55 7.46 4.36 -18.63
CA ILE A 55 7.91 4.90 -17.35
C ILE A 55 9.29 4.31 -17.08
N VAL A 56 10.31 5.15 -17.09
CA VAL A 56 11.71 4.71 -16.97
C VAL A 56 12.27 5.17 -15.65
N GLU A 57 12.60 4.22 -14.79
CA GLU A 57 13.20 4.48 -13.48
C GLU A 57 14.44 3.63 -13.27
N SER A 58 15.30 4.09 -12.36
CA SER A 58 16.55 3.40 -12.02
C SER A 58 16.41 2.55 -10.76
N ILE A 59 17.13 1.43 -10.71
CA ILE A 59 17.25 0.63 -9.49
C ILE A 59 18.34 1.24 -8.63
N ARG A 60 17.99 1.61 -7.40
CA ARG A 60 18.94 2.13 -6.41
C ARG A 60 19.42 0.99 -5.52
N SER A 61 20.71 1.00 -5.20
CA SER A 61 21.29 0.03 -4.26
C SER A 61 21.56 0.69 -2.91
N HIS A 62 20.96 0.16 -1.87
CA HIS A 62 21.19 0.57 -0.48
C HIS A 62 22.04 -0.47 0.26
N LYS A 63 22.25 -0.26 1.56
CA LYS A 63 23.10 -1.13 2.38
C LYS A 63 22.55 -2.57 2.47
N ALA A 64 21.24 -2.72 2.68
CA ALA A 64 20.59 -4.02 2.90
C ALA A 64 19.69 -4.48 1.73
N GLU A 65 19.36 -3.59 0.81
CA GLU A 65 18.33 -3.82 -0.20
C GLU A 65 18.66 -3.14 -1.53
N ASN A 66 18.07 -3.66 -2.60
CA ASN A 66 17.95 -2.95 -3.86
C ASN A 66 16.49 -2.52 -4.03
N VAL A 67 16.28 -1.35 -4.60
CA VAL A 67 14.96 -0.70 -4.64
C VAL A 67 14.67 -0.19 -6.03
N LEU A 68 13.51 -0.55 -6.56
CA LEU A 68 12.92 0.12 -7.72
C LEU A 68 11.88 1.11 -7.19
N MET A 69 12.12 2.40 -7.45
CA MET A 69 11.32 3.49 -6.90
C MET A 69 10.76 4.33 -8.04
N PHE A 70 9.48 4.68 -7.93
CA PHE A 70 8.78 5.64 -8.78
C PHE A 70 8.33 6.81 -7.90
N SER A 71 8.52 8.05 -8.36
CA SER A 71 8.15 9.23 -7.57
C SER A 71 7.40 10.27 -8.40
N GLY A 72 6.61 11.11 -7.73
CA GLY A 72 5.91 12.22 -8.36
C GLY A 72 4.98 11.76 -9.48
N GLU A 73 5.14 12.37 -10.66
CA GLU A 73 4.31 12.09 -11.84
C GLU A 73 4.40 10.63 -12.29
N ASP A 74 5.60 10.04 -12.29
CA ASP A 74 5.79 8.66 -12.75
C ASP A 74 5.13 7.66 -11.81
N ALA A 75 5.12 7.93 -10.51
CA ALA A 75 4.34 7.14 -9.55
C ALA A 75 2.83 7.23 -9.83
N VAL A 76 2.32 8.42 -10.11
CA VAL A 76 0.89 8.62 -10.45
C VAL A 76 0.54 7.92 -11.76
N ARG A 77 1.38 8.06 -12.80
CA ARG A 77 1.22 7.36 -14.08
C ARG A 77 1.19 5.85 -13.89
N LEU A 78 2.08 5.30 -13.06
CA LEU A 78 2.09 3.88 -12.73
C LEU A 78 0.80 3.46 -12.02
N LEU A 79 0.39 4.18 -10.96
CA LEU A 79 -0.83 3.88 -10.20
C LEU A 79 -2.06 3.87 -11.11
N ARG A 80 -2.21 4.84 -12.03
CA ARG A 80 -3.32 4.85 -13.01
C ARG A 80 -3.42 3.56 -13.83
N ARG A 81 -2.30 2.87 -14.09
CA ARG A 81 -2.28 1.60 -14.83
C ARG A 81 -2.58 0.38 -13.96
N VAL A 82 -2.15 0.40 -12.70
CA VAL A 82 -2.15 -0.80 -11.84
C VAL A 82 -3.29 -0.87 -10.83
N THR A 83 -3.84 0.27 -10.37
CA THR A 83 -4.79 0.33 -9.24
C THR A 83 -5.99 -0.60 -9.41
N ARG A 84 -6.56 -0.70 -10.61
CA ARG A 84 -7.72 -1.58 -10.90
C ARG A 84 -7.43 -3.08 -10.68
N TYR A 85 -6.17 -3.46 -10.62
CA TYR A 85 -5.71 -4.84 -10.45
C TYR A 85 -5.12 -5.12 -9.08
N MET A 86 -5.11 -4.13 -8.19
CA MET A 86 -4.67 -4.31 -6.80
C MET A 86 -5.78 -4.99 -6.00
N HIS A 87 -5.39 -5.97 -5.20
CA HIS A 87 -6.25 -6.76 -4.33
C HIS A 87 -5.96 -6.50 -2.85
N HIS A 88 -4.78 -5.96 -2.50
CA HIS A 88 -4.49 -5.62 -1.11
C HIS A 88 -5.37 -4.43 -0.67
N PRO A 89 -6.31 -4.60 0.29
CA PRO A 89 -7.37 -3.61 0.55
C PRO A 89 -6.83 -2.22 0.90
N ILE A 90 -5.86 -2.16 1.82
CA ILE A 90 -5.29 -0.87 2.28
C ILE A 90 -4.41 -0.22 1.21
N ARG A 91 -3.59 -0.98 0.48
CA ARG A 91 -2.72 -0.42 -0.57
C ARG A 91 -3.55 0.09 -1.75
N ARG A 92 -4.60 -0.65 -2.14
CA ARG A 92 -5.56 -0.20 -3.15
C ARG A 92 -6.27 1.08 -2.72
N LEU A 93 -6.80 1.12 -1.49
CA LEU A 93 -7.46 2.33 -0.96
C LEU A 93 -6.51 3.53 -0.98
N ARG A 94 -5.25 3.37 -0.58
CA ARG A 94 -4.24 4.43 -0.67
C ARG A 94 -4.06 4.92 -2.11
N ALA A 95 -3.90 4.00 -3.05
CA ALA A 95 -3.75 4.34 -4.46
C ALA A 95 -4.98 5.07 -5.00
N GLU A 96 -6.19 4.63 -4.66
CA GLU A 96 -7.44 5.27 -5.08
C GLU A 96 -7.58 6.69 -4.50
N LEU A 97 -7.27 6.90 -3.22
CA LEU A 97 -7.27 8.24 -2.60
C LEU A 97 -6.24 9.17 -3.23
N ILE A 98 -5.04 8.66 -3.48
CA ILE A 98 -3.97 9.41 -4.15
C ILE A 98 -4.43 9.84 -5.54
N LEU A 99 -4.98 8.91 -6.33
CA LEU A 99 -5.48 9.23 -7.67
C LEU A 99 -6.66 10.22 -7.62
N ALA A 100 -7.58 10.07 -6.67
CA ALA A 100 -8.69 11.01 -6.50
C ALA A 100 -8.18 12.44 -6.23
N TYR A 101 -7.16 12.59 -5.40
CA TYR A 101 -6.52 13.88 -5.13
C TYR A 101 -5.83 14.45 -6.38
N TYR A 102 -4.99 13.65 -7.06
CA TYR A 102 -4.25 14.09 -8.25
C TYR A 102 -5.15 14.38 -9.47
N ASP A 103 -6.30 13.72 -9.55
CA ASP A 103 -7.30 13.99 -10.59
C ASP A 103 -8.22 15.17 -10.21
N GLY A 104 -7.99 15.84 -9.07
CA GLY A 104 -8.79 16.99 -8.62
C GLY A 104 -10.20 16.63 -8.16
N ARG A 105 -10.50 15.35 -7.92
CA ARG A 105 -11.82 14.87 -7.48
C ARG A 105 -12.10 15.15 -6.00
N ILE A 106 -11.05 15.33 -5.20
CA ILE A 106 -11.11 15.70 -3.79
C ILE A 106 -10.07 16.77 -3.48
N SER A 107 -10.36 17.63 -2.51
CA SER A 107 -9.40 18.65 -2.02
C SER A 107 -8.27 18.01 -1.22
N LEU A 108 -7.19 18.75 -1.00
CA LEU A 108 -6.10 18.33 -0.12
C LEU A 108 -6.60 18.02 1.30
N GLU A 109 -7.50 18.84 1.85
CA GLU A 109 -8.06 18.64 3.19
C GLU A 109 -8.85 17.33 3.29
N VAL A 110 -9.70 17.04 2.30
CA VAL A 110 -10.45 15.79 2.22
C VAL A 110 -9.50 14.61 2.05
N PHE A 111 -8.50 14.75 1.18
CA PHE A 111 -7.47 13.74 1.00
C PHE A 111 -6.73 13.44 2.31
N GLU A 112 -6.24 14.44 3.03
CA GLU A 112 -5.53 14.26 4.30
C GLU A 112 -6.39 13.54 5.34
N LYS A 113 -7.66 13.95 5.48
CA LYS A 113 -8.62 13.33 6.39
C LYS A 113 -8.85 11.84 6.09
N LEU A 114 -8.95 11.48 4.81
CA LEU A 114 -9.19 10.09 4.38
C LEU A 114 -7.90 9.25 4.33
N TYR A 115 -6.76 9.89 4.07
CA TYR A 115 -5.47 9.23 3.88
C TYR A 115 -4.79 8.90 5.22
N GLU A 116 -4.89 9.77 6.24
CA GLU A 116 -4.25 9.56 7.54
C GLU A 116 -4.60 8.21 8.21
N PRO A 117 -5.87 7.73 8.21
CA PRO A 117 -6.23 6.41 8.76
C PRO A 117 -5.66 5.22 7.98
N THR A 118 -5.12 5.46 6.78
CA THR A 118 -4.48 4.41 5.97
C THR A 118 -3.03 4.18 6.39
N LYS A 119 -2.37 5.14 7.06
CA LYS A 119 -0.95 5.03 7.44
C LYS A 119 -0.77 4.06 8.61
N TYR A 120 0.23 3.18 8.51
CA TYR A 120 0.62 2.32 9.63
C TYR A 120 1.53 3.09 10.58
N LYS A 121 1.27 3.03 11.88
CA LYS A 121 2.17 3.60 12.90
C LYS A 121 2.79 2.46 13.69
N ARG A 122 3.99 2.03 13.28
CA ARG A 122 4.76 0.98 13.99
C ARG A 122 4.96 1.42 15.45
N GLY A 123 4.49 0.60 16.40
CA GLY A 123 4.62 0.86 17.84
C GLY A 123 3.51 1.71 18.47
N LYS A 124 2.48 2.12 17.72
CA LYS A 124 1.23 2.65 18.30
C LYS A 124 0.18 1.53 18.40
N PRO A 125 -0.87 1.68 19.23
CA PRO A 125 -2.06 0.83 19.16
C PRO A 125 -2.72 1.01 17.79
N ASP A 126 -2.15 0.32 16.81
CA ASP A 126 -2.61 0.29 15.43
C ASP A 126 -3.69 -0.77 15.38
N ILE A 127 -4.91 -0.31 15.14
CA ILE A 127 -6.10 -1.16 15.15
C ILE A 127 -5.96 -2.35 14.19
N LYS A 128 -5.12 -2.21 13.17
CA LYS A 128 -4.94 -3.20 12.11
C LYS A 128 -3.84 -4.23 12.36
N ARG A 129 -2.96 -4.02 13.35
CA ARG A 129 -1.91 -4.99 13.72
C ARG A 129 -2.15 -5.66 15.07
N ASN A 130 -2.76 -4.97 16.02
CA ASN A 130 -2.79 -5.43 17.41
C ASN A 130 -4.17 -5.91 17.89
N HIS A 131 -5.24 -5.73 17.08
CA HIS A 131 -6.59 -6.18 17.43
C HIS A 131 -7.08 -7.35 16.57
N ALA A 132 -6.19 -8.07 15.86
CA ALA A 132 -6.58 -9.29 15.15
C ALA A 132 -7.20 -10.32 16.10
N LEU A 133 -6.69 -10.40 17.34
CA LEU A 133 -7.24 -11.26 18.38
C LEU A 133 -8.64 -10.78 18.84
N GLU A 134 -8.82 -9.47 19.01
CA GLU A 134 -10.12 -8.87 19.37
C GLU A 134 -11.17 -8.99 18.26
N ALA A 135 -10.75 -8.88 16.99
CA ALA A 135 -11.61 -9.10 15.84
C ALA A 135 -12.03 -10.58 15.76
N LEU A 136 -11.14 -11.52 16.07
CA LEU A 136 -11.46 -12.95 16.15
C LEU A 136 -12.39 -13.28 17.31
N THR A 137 -12.24 -12.65 18.48
CA THR A 137 -13.17 -12.84 19.61
C THR A 137 -14.55 -12.23 19.37
N GLN A 138 -14.66 -11.16 18.59
CA GLN A 138 -15.98 -10.63 18.17
C GLN A 138 -16.61 -11.42 17.02
N ALA A 139 -15.80 -12.02 16.14
CA ALA A 139 -16.28 -12.84 15.03
C ALA A 139 -16.54 -14.31 15.42
N ALA A 140 -16.06 -14.75 16.58
CA ALA A 140 -16.45 -16.02 17.15
C ALA A 140 -17.97 -16.01 17.39
N PRO A 141 -18.74 -16.97 16.85
CA PRO A 141 -20.17 -17.05 17.15
C PRO A 141 -20.31 -17.16 18.67
N GLN A 142 -21.02 -16.23 19.29
CA GLN A 142 -21.48 -16.41 20.66
C GLN A 142 -22.37 -17.66 20.64
N THR A 143 -21.82 -18.82 21.03
CA THR A 143 -22.62 -19.98 21.36
C THR A 143 -23.35 -19.63 22.65
N HIS A 144 -24.49 -18.96 22.51
CA HIS A 144 -25.49 -18.94 23.57
C HIS A 144 -25.99 -20.37 23.70
N THR A 145 -25.34 -21.15 24.56
CA THR A 145 -25.94 -22.36 25.11
C THR A 145 -27.15 -21.89 25.90
N HIS A 146 -28.34 -21.90 25.29
CA HIS A 146 -29.58 -21.80 26.03
C HIS A 146 -29.60 -23.00 26.98
N GLY A 147 -29.33 -22.75 28.26
CA GLY A 147 -29.54 -23.74 29.29
C GLY A 147 -31.02 -24.13 29.26
N GLU A 148 -31.32 -25.37 28.91
CA GLU A 148 -32.62 -25.98 29.17
C GLU A 148 -32.92 -25.81 30.66
N LYS A 149 -34.02 -25.09 30.96
CA LYS A 149 -34.60 -25.12 32.29
C LYS A 149 -35.19 -26.51 32.48
N ASN A 150 -34.46 -27.37 33.18
CA ASN A 150 -35.01 -28.60 33.73
C ASN A 150 -36.03 -28.23 34.81
N ASN A 151 -37.32 -28.34 34.49
CA ASN A 151 -38.39 -28.39 35.48
C ASN A 151 -38.64 -29.86 35.85
N TYR A 152 -38.23 -30.25 37.05
CA TYR A 152 -38.80 -31.37 37.80
C TYR A 152 -39.10 -30.89 39.22
#